data_AF-A0A4Q1RHA1-F1
#
_entry.id   AF-A0A4Q1RHA1-F1
#
_cell.length_a   1.000
_cell.length_b   1.000
_cell.length_c   1.000
_cell.angle_alpha   90.00
_cell.angle_beta   90.00
_cell.angle_gamma   90.00
#
_symmetry.space_group_name_H-M   'P 1'
#
loop_
_entity.id
_entity.type
_entity.pdbx_description
1 polymer ?
#
loop_
_entity_poly.entity_id
_entity_poly.type
_entity_poly.pdbx_seq_one_letter_code
_entity_poly.pdbx_strand_id
1 'polypeptide(L)'
;MKYRFWGWEHADAKAITAEYKGIETPVDLYDALSHVWCADTCAPRMRQNWTKENMTLGQCSITAFLAQDIFGGKVYGILRPGGNYHCYNVIRDCKFDLTSEQFGDEVLDYEENPEQFREVHFAKEEKRMRYEKLKEELKKYCERN
;
A
#
# COMPACT_ATOMS: atom_id res chain seq x y z
N MET A 1 -12.55 6.82 15.07
CA MET A 1 -12.23 7.35 13.72
C MET A 1 -12.77 6.38 12.69
N LYS A 2 -13.26 6.87 11.54
CA LYS A 2 -13.63 6.03 10.39
C LYS A 2 -12.56 6.25 9.33
N TYR A 3 -11.71 5.24 9.11
CA TYR A 3 -10.75 5.29 8.01
C TYR A 3 -11.50 5.13 6.69
N ARG A 4 -10.92 5.67 5.62
CA ARG A 4 -11.54 5.67 4.27
C ARG A 4 -10.96 4.60 3.35
N PHE A 5 -9.89 3.93 3.76
CA PHE A 5 -9.32 2.82 3.02
C PHE A 5 -10.17 1.55 3.19
N TRP A 6 -10.22 0.70 2.16
CA TRP A 6 -11.10 -0.46 2.14
C TRP A 6 -10.61 -1.55 3.10
N GLY A 7 -11.53 -2.18 3.82
CA GLY A 7 -11.21 -3.26 4.78
C GLY A 7 -10.68 -2.78 6.13
N TRP A 8 -10.69 -1.47 6.41
CA TRP A 8 -10.16 -0.89 7.66
C TRP A 8 -10.80 -1.46 8.95
N GLU A 9 -12.07 -1.87 8.90
CA GLU A 9 -12.79 -2.47 10.03
C GLU A 9 -12.24 -3.85 10.44
N HIS A 10 -11.54 -4.52 9.52
CA HIS A 10 -10.94 -5.84 9.68
C HIS A 10 -9.42 -5.81 9.53
N ALA A 11 -8.82 -4.62 9.60
CA ALA A 11 -7.39 -4.40 9.41
C ALA A 11 -6.64 -4.56 10.74
N ASP A 12 -6.75 -5.74 11.36
CA ASP A 12 -6.21 -6.08 12.69
C ASP A 12 -5.00 -7.04 12.64
N ALA A 13 -4.47 -7.30 11.44
CA ALA A 13 -3.26 -8.08 11.23
C ALA A 13 -2.09 -7.53 12.07
N LYS A 14 -1.39 -8.40 12.79
CA LYS A 14 -0.27 -7.99 13.66
C LYS A 14 1.05 -8.03 12.93
N ALA A 15 1.89 -7.02 13.19
CA ALA A 15 3.24 -6.96 12.65
C ALA A 15 4.06 -8.19 13.05
N ILE A 16 4.76 -8.78 12.09
CA ILE A 16 5.66 -9.93 12.28
C ILE A 16 7.13 -9.51 12.44
N THR A 17 7.38 -8.21 12.38
CA THR A 17 8.71 -7.60 12.52
C THR A 17 8.64 -6.45 13.53
N ALA A 18 9.75 -6.22 14.22
CA ALA A 18 9.94 -5.07 15.10
C ALA A 18 10.74 -3.94 14.43
N GLU A 19 11.05 -4.05 13.13
CA GLU A 19 11.85 -3.05 12.40
C GLU A 19 11.19 -1.67 12.38
N TYR A 20 9.86 -1.61 12.37
CA TYR A 20 9.08 -0.38 12.30
C TYR A 20 8.42 -0.09 13.65
N LYS A 21 9.14 0.61 14.52
CA LYS A 21 8.66 1.01 15.84
C LYS A 21 7.33 1.78 15.73
N GLY A 22 6.35 1.40 16.54
CA GLY A 22 5.02 2.02 16.57
C GLY A 22 4.04 1.52 15.51
N ILE A 23 4.44 0.62 14.62
CA ILE A 23 3.54 0.00 13.64
C ILE A 23 3.18 -1.41 14.12
N GLU A 24 2.00 -1.57 14.71
CA GLU A 24 1.50 -2.87 15.16
C GLU A 24 0.42 -3.45 14.24
N THR A 25 -0.34 -2.57 13.58
CA THR A 25 -1.51 -2.89 12.75
C THR A 25 -1.47 -2.15 11.41
N PRO A 26 -2.22 -2.59 10.40
CA PRO A 26 -2.33 -1.85 9.14
C PRO A 26 -2.88 -0.44 9.29
N VAL A 27 -3.65 -0.17 10.35
CA VAL A 27 -4.10 1.18 10.70
C VAL A 27 -2.91 2.06 11.10
N ASP A 28 -2.02 1.58 11.97
CA ASP A 28 -0.80 2.31 12.34
C ASP A 28 0.09 2.55 11.11
N LEU A 29 0.18 1.55 10.21
CA LEU A 29 0.90 1.69 8.94
C LEU A 29 0.28 2.77 8.07
N TYR A 30 -1.05 2.80 7.92
CA TYR A 30 -1.74 3.82 7.15
C TYR A 30 -1.47 5.23 7.71
N ASP A 31 -1.56 5.40 9.03
CA ASP A 31 -1.32 6.69 9.68
C ASP A 31 0.12 7.17 9.43
N ALA A 32 1.11 6.29 9.62
CA ALA A 32 2.49 6.61 9.31
C ALA A 32 2.69 6.93 7.81
N LEU A 33 2.11 6.13 6.92
CA LEU A 33 2.22 6.33 5.47
C LEU A 33 1.55 7.62 4.99
N SER A 34 0.51 8.11 5.66
CA SER A 34 -0.12 9.40 5.34
C SER A 34 0.86 10.59 5.47
N HIS A 35 1.90 10.44 6.28
CA HIS A 35 3.00 11.41 6.42
C HIS A 35 4.18 11.16 5.46
N VAL A 36 4.26 9.98 4.87
CA VAL A 36 5.40 9.52 4.05
C VAL A 36 5.08 9.54 2.55
N TRP A 37 3.83 9.24 2.15
CA TRP A 37 3.41 9.29 0.76
C TRP A 37 3.58 10.69 0.18
N CYS A 38 4.23 10.76 -0.97
CA CYS A 38 4.54 11.99 -1.66
C CYS A 38 4.61 11.77 -3.18
N ALA A 39 4.73 12.85 -3.93
CA ALA A 39 4.88 12.80 -5.38
C ALA A 39 6.05 11.91 -5.85
N ASP A 40 7.16 11.87 -5.10
CA ASP A 40 8.32 11.06 -5.46
C ASP A 40 8.07 9.56 -5.30
N THR A 41 7.32 9.18 -4.26
CA THR A 41 6.91 7.79 -4.07
C THR A 41 5.75 7.43 -4.97
N CYS A 42 5.06 8.37 -5.63
CA CYS A 42 4.02 8.12 -6.64
C CYS A 42 4.59 7.66 -7.99
N ALA A 43 3.81 6.84 -8.71
CA ALA A 43 4.21 6.23 -9.97
C ALA A 43 4.41 7.35 -11.01
N PRO A 44 5.52 7.38 -11.77
CA PRO A 44 5.84 8.49 -12.67
C PRO A 44 4.71 8.85 -13.63
N ARG A 45 4.01 7.84 -14.16
CA ARG A 45 2.86 8.03 -15.07
C ARG A 45 1.65 8.72 -14.42
N MET A 46 1.54 8.72 -13.09
CA MET A 46 0.43 9.29 -12.32
C MET A 46 0.84 10.52 -11.50
N ARG A 47 2.15 10.81 -11.41
CA ARG A 47 2.71 11.86 -10.55
C ARG A 47 2.14 13.25 -10.82
N GLN A 48 1.82 13.57 -12.07
CA GLN A 48 1.21 14.85 -12.43
C GLN A 48 -0.18 15.05 -11.83
N ASN A 49 -0.89 13.96 -11.55
CA ASN A 49 -2.23 13.97 -10.96
C ASN A 49 -2.21 13.71 -9.44
N TRP A 50 -1.03 13.52 -8.85
CA TRP A 50 -0.88 13.31 -7.42
C TRP A 50 -1.12 14.62 -6.68
N THR A 51 -1.95 14.58 -5.65
CA THR A 51 -2.21 15.72 -4.76
C THR A 51 -2.17 15.27 -3.30
N LYS A 52 -2.11 16.21 -2.36
CA LYS A 52 -2.16 15.89 -0.94
C LYS A 52 -3.52 15.31 -0.54
N GLU A 53 -4.58 15.72 -1.20
CA GLU A 53 -5.94 15.23 -1.02
C GLU A 53 -6.12 13.80 -1.57
N ASN A 54 -5.33 13.43 -2.59
CA ASN A 54 -5.29 12.09 -3.17
C ASN A 54 -3.88 11.48 -3.05
N MET A 55 -3.38 11.39 -1.82
CA MET A 55 -2.00 10.99 -1.55
C MET A 55 -1.71 9.51 -1.86
N THR A 56 -2.75 8.67 -1.92
CA THR A 56 -2.66 7.22 -2.21
C THR A 56 -2.50 6.91 -3.70
N LEU A 57 -2.69 7.91 -4.58
CA LEU A 57 -2.60 7.76 -6.02
C LEU A 57 -1.24 7.18 -6.45
N GLY A 58 -1.27 6.08 -7.20
CA GLY A 58 -0.05 5.45 -7.73
C GLY A 58 0.83 4.77 -6.67
N GLN A 59 0.36 4.63 -5.42
CA GLN A 59 1.10 4.02 -4.32
C GLN A 59 0.82 2.52 -4.14
N CYS A 60 -0.19 1.96 -4.80
CA CYS A 60 -0.76 0.65 -4.50
C CYS A 60 0.26 -0.49 -4.42
N SER A 61 0.96 -0.80 -5.51
CA SER A 61 1.89 -1.94 -5.53
C SER A 61 3.00 -1.86 -4.49
N ILE A 62 3.67 -0.71 -4.34
CA ILE A 62 4.78 -0.57 -3.39
C ILE A 62 4.30 -0.60 -1.94
N THR A 63 3.10 -0.05 -1.69
CA THR A 63 2.45 -0.10 -0.37
C THR A 63 2.04 -1.51 -0.02
N ALA A 64 1.43 -2.24 -0.96
CA ALA A 64 0.98 -3.60 -0.72
C ALA A 64 2.15 -4.54 -0.42
N PHE A 65 3.27 -4.39 -1.14
CA PHE A 65 4.47 -5.18 -0.83
C PHE A 65 5.14 -4.78 0.49
N LEU A 66 5.08 -3.49 0.88
CA LEU A 66 5.57 -3.06 2.19
C LEU A 66 4.70 -3.61 3.34
N ALA A 67 3.38 -3.58 3.19
CA ALA A 67 2.46 -4.21 4.13
C ALA A 67 2.70 -5.73 4.20
N GLN A 68 3.03 -6.38 3.08
CA GLN A 68 3.43 -7.78 3.07
C GLN A 68 4.71 -8.03 3.88
N ASP A 69 5.72 -7.16 3.79
CA ASP A 69 6.94 -7.31 4.59
C ASP A 69 6.68 -7.13 6.10
N ILE A 70 5.74 -6.26 6.47
CA ILE A 70 5.45 -5.93 7.87
C ILE A 70 4.52 -6.95 8.52
N PHE A 71 3.49 -7.42 7.80
CA PHE A 71 2.42 -8.26 8.36
C PHE A 71 2.41 -9.69 7.79
N GLY A 72 3.20 -9.97 6.74
CA GLY A 72 3.17 -11.23 6.00
C GLY A 72 2.01 -11.29 4.99
N GLY A 73 1.50 -12.50 4.77
CA GLY A 73 0.37 -12.74 3.87
C GLY A 73 0.70 -12.61 2.38
N LYS A 74 -0.34 -12.35 1.58
CA LYS A 74 -0.30 -12.34 0.12
C LYS A 74 -0.77 -11.00 -0.44
N VAL A 75 -0.30 -10.69 -1.64
CA VAL A 75 -0.74 -9.52 -2.40
C VAL A 75 -1.60 -10.00 -3.57
N TYR A 76 -2.76 -9.39 -3.75
CA TYR A 76 -3.68 -9.68 -4.85
C TYR A 76 -3.88 -8.44 -5.71
N GLY A 77 -4.32 -8.63 -6.96
CA GLY A 77 -4.38 -7.56 -7.95
C GLY A 77 -5.72 -7.47 -8.65
N ILE A 78 -6.40 -6.34 -8.51
CA ILE A 78 -7.60 -6.00 -9.28
C ILE A 78 -7.19 -5.54 -10.67
N LEU A 79 -7.64 -6.24 -11.71
CA LEU A 79 -7.38 -5.84 -13.09
C LEU A 79 -8.15 -4.56 -13.42
N ARG A 80 -7.44 -3.50 -13.79
CA ARG A 80 -8.04 -2.20 -14.09
C ARG A 80 -8.22 -1.99 -15.60
N PRO A 81 -9.16 -1.13 -16.02
CA PRO A 81 -9.25 -0.66 -17.39
C PRO A 81 -7.88 -0.09 -17.83
N GLY A 82 -7.28 -0.66 -18.88
CA GLY A 82 -5.91 -0.34 -19.30
C GLY A 82 -4.88 -1.44 -19.01
N GLY A 83 -5.26 -2.55 -18.38
CA GLY A 83 -4.44 -3.75 -18.25
C GLY A 83 -3.44 -3.72 -17.09
N ASN A 84 -3.48 -2.70 -16.23
CA ASN A 84 -2.66 -2.63 -15.02
C ASN A 84 -3.41 -3.19 -13.81
N TYR A 85 -2.66 -3.80 -12.88
CA TYR A 85 -3.21 -4.27 -11.62
C TYR A 85 -3.16 -3.18 -10.54
N HIS A 86 -4.23 -3.11 -9.75
CA HIS A 86 -4.29 -2.40 -8.48
C HIS A 86 -4.13 -3.40 -7.34
N CYS A 87 -3.09 -3.23 -6.52
CA CYS A 87 -2.69 -4.24 -5.54
C CYS A 87 -3.25 -3.96 -4.15
N TYR A 88 -3.65 -5.02 -3.45
CA TYR A 88 -4.11 -5.00 -2.06
C TYR A 88 -3.60 -6.22 -1.28
N ASN A 89 -3.77 -6.22 0.04
CA ASN A 89 -3.25 -7.26 0.93
C ASN A 89 -4.33 -8.19 1.44
N VAL A 90 -3.97 -9.47 1.54
CA VAL A 90 -4.74 -10.50 2.24
C VAL A 90 -3.81 -11.20 3.23
N ILE A 91 -4.02 -10.95 4.51
CA ILE A 91 -3.24 -11.51 5.62
C ILE A 91 -4.18 -12.35 6.46
N ARG A 92 -4.05 -13.67 6.36
CA ARG A 92 -5.02 -14.63 6.93
C ARG A 92 -6.42 -14.31 6.42
N ASP A 93 -7.36 -14.04 7.32
CA ASP A 93 -8.75 -13.69 7.00
C ASP A 93 -8.95 -12.17 6.82
N CYS A 94 -7.90 -11.37 7.03
CA CYS A 94 -7.94 -9.91 6.94
C CYS A 94 -7.61 -9.48 5.50
N LYS A 95 -8.60 -8.95 4.78
CA LYS A 95 -8.37 -8.27 3.49
C LYS A 95 -8.43 -6.76 3.70
N PHE A 96 -7.42 -6.03 3.23
CA PHE A 96 -7.43 -4.57 3.25
C PHE A 96 -6.65 -3.97 2.09
N ASP A 97 -7.01 -2.73 1.75
CA ASP A 97 -6.32 -1.93 0.74
C ASP A 97 -6.09 -0.52 1.26
N LEU A 98 -4.86 -0.25 1.69
CA LEU A 98 -4.44 1.05 2.22
C LEU A 98 -4.48 2.18 1.18
N THR A 99 -4.70 1.84 -0.10
CA THR A 99 -4.64 2.77 -1.22
C THR A 99 -5.92 2.82 -2.05
N SER A 100 -7.03 2.29 -1.51
CA SER A 100 -8.33 2.27 -2.20
C SER A 100 -8.89 3.66 -2.46
N GLU A 101 -8.53 4.63 -1.60
CA GLU A 101 -9.00 6.02 -1.69
C GLU A 101 -8.62 6.71 -2.99
N GLN A 102 -7.63 6.19 -3.73
CA GLN A 102 -7.24 6.79 -5.01
C GLN A 102 -8.34 6.77 -6.07
N PHE A 103 -9.37 5.94 -5.87
CA PHE A 103 -10.52 5.81 -6.76
C PHE A 103 -11.76 6.55 -6.25
N GLY A 104 -11.67 7.28 -5.13
CA GLY A 104 -12.81 8.01 -4.56
C GLY A 104 -13.98 7.09 -4.22
N ASP A 105 -15.12 7.34 -4.86
CA ASP A 105 -16.38 6.59 -4.63
C ASP A 105 -16.52 5.34 -5.52
N GLU A 106 -15.51 5.00 -6.33
CA GLU A 106 -15.56 3.80 -7.16
C GLU A 106 -15.60 2.53 -6.30
N VAL A 107 -16.56 1.64 -6.59
CA VAL A 107 -16.63 0.32 -5.95
C VAL A 107 -15.69 -0.64 -6.67
N LEU A 108 -14.67 -1.08 -5.95
CA LEU A 108 -13.69 -2.07 -6.42
C LEU A 108 -14.15 -3.50 -6.09
N ASP A 109 -13.86 -4.44 -7.00
CA ASP A 109 -14.14 -5.86 -6.80
C ASP A 109 -12.89 -6.59 -6.25
N TYR A 110 -12.98 -7.04 -5.00
CA TYR A 110 -11.93 -7.76 -4.29
C TYR A 110 -12.09 -9.29 -4.32
N GLU A 111 -13.00 -9.81 -5.15
CA GLU A 111 -13.23 -11.25 -5.29
C GLU A 111 -12.47 -11.84 -6.49
N GLU A 112 -12.06 -13.11 -6.38
CA GLU A 112 -11.41 -13.91 -7.44
C GLU A 112 -10.21 -13.28 -8.18
N ASN A 113 -9.52 -12.33 -7.54
CA ASN A 113 -8.37 -11.66 -8.12
C ASN A 113 -7.12 -12.56 -8.12
N PRO A 114 -6.21 -12.46 -9.13
CA PRO A 114 -4.97 -13.21 -9.15
C PRO A 114 -3.96 -12.67 -8.13
N GLU A 115 -3.21 -13.59 -7.51
CA GLU A 115 -2.05 -13.26 -6.66
C GLU A 115 -0.99 -12.51 -7.48
N GLN A 116 -0.40 -11.46 -6.89
CA GLN A 116 0.63 -10.64 -7.50
C GLN A 116 1.96 -10.87 -6.80
N PHE A 117 3.01 -10.99 -7.61
CA PHE A 117 4.35 -11.33 -7.14
C PHE A 117 5.29 -10.14 -7.26
N ARG A 118 6.08 -9.89 -6.20
CA ARG A 118 7.02 -8.76 -6.17
C ARG A 118 8.09 -8.87 -7.24
N GLU A 119 8.48 -10.08 -7.60
CA GLU A 119 9.46 -10.38 -8.65
C GLU A 119 9.00 -9.80 -9.99
N VAL A 120 7.71 -9.93 -10.31
CA VAL A 120 7.11 -9.38 -11.54
C VAL A 120 7.01 -7.86 -11.46
N HIS A 121 6.61 -7.34 -10.30
CA HIS A 121 6.42 -5.90 -10.12
C HIS A 121 7.76 -5.14 -10.12
N PHE A 122 8.77 -5.67 -9.43
CA PHE A 122 10.10 -5.08 -9.23
C PHE A 122 11.10 -5.43 -10.33
N ALA A 123 10.73 -6.26 -11.31
CA ALA A 123 11.47 -6.39 -12.57
C ALA A 123 11.64 -5.02 -13.27
N LYS A 124 10.73 -4.08 -13.04
CA LYS A 124 10.91 -2.67 -13.40
C LYS A 124 11.69 -1.97 -12.30
N GLU A 125 12.91 -1.54 -12.63
CA GLU A 125 13.79 -0.85 -11.69
C GLU A 125 13.13 0.36 -11.03
N GLU A 126 12.39 1.16 -11.80
CA GLU A 126 11.65 2.31 -11.29
C GLU A 126 10.76 1.94 -10.09
N LYS A 127 10.00 0.84 -10.18
CA LYS A 127 9.09 0.43 -9.11
C LYS A 127 9.85 -0.09 -7.89
N ARG A 128 10.96 -0.81 -8.11
CA ARG A 128 11.87 -1.24 -7.04
C ARG A 128 12.43 -0.03 -6.29
N MET A 129 12.95 0.97 -7.02
CA MET A 129 13.51 2.18 -6.42
C MET A 129 12.47 2.97 -5.61
N ARG A 130 11.22 3.06 -6.09
CA ARG A 130 10.14 3.69 -5.30
C ARG A 130 9.80 2.91 -4.04
N TYR A 131 9.78 1.58 -4.11
CA TYR A 131 9.57 0.73 -2.94
C TYR A 131 10.68 0.94 -1.89
N GLU A 132 11.95 0.90 -2.31
CA GLU A 132 13.08 1.14 -1.39
C GLU A 132 13.01 2.54 -0.76
N LYS A 133 12.67 3.57 -1.54
CA LYS A 133 12.47 4.92 -1.02
C LYS A 133 11.32 4.98 0.00
N LEU A 134 10.18 4.36 -0.30
CA LEU A 134 9.04 4.31 0.63
C LEU A 134 9.44 3.62 1.93
N LYS A 135 10.17 2.50 1.83
CA LYS A 135 10.66 1.71 2.96
C LYS A 135 11.61 2.53 3.84
N GLU A 136 12.55 3.23 3.22
CA GLU A 136 13.52 4.08 3.91
C GLU A 136 12.84 5.26 4.63
N GLU A 137 11.91 5.95 3.97
CA GLU A 137 11.21 7.08 4.57
C GLU A 137 10.27 6.64 5.70
N LEU A 138 9.62 5.49 5.59
CA LEU A 138 8.84 4.91 6.69
C LEU A 138 9.73 4.61 7.90
N LYS A 139 10.92 4.04 7.67
CA LYS A 139 11.88 3.75 8.75
C LYS A 139 12.33 5.03 9.46
N LYS A 140 12.69 6.07 8.71
CA LYS A 140 13.03 7.40 9.26
C LYS A 140 11.88 7.99 10.07
N TYR A 141 10.63 7.81 9.61
CA TYR A 141 9.45 8.27 10.35
C TYR A 141 9.31 7.53 11.69
N CYS A 142 9.42 6.20 11.70
CA CYS A 142 9.35 5.38 12.92
C CYS A 142 10.49 5.65 13.91
N GLU A 143 11.69 6.01 13.44
CA GLU A 143 12.82 6.33 14.32
C GLU A 143 12.67 7.69 15.02
N ARG A 144 11.91 8.61 14.42
CA ARG A 144 11.70 9.97 14.93
C ARG A 144 10.51 10.09 15.87
N ASN A 145 9.65 9.06 15.96
CA ASN A 145 8.42 9.03 16.75
C ASN A 145 8.39 7.84 17.73
#